data_AF-X1T273-F1
#
_entry.id   AF-X1T273-F1
#
_cell.length_a   1.000
_cell.length_b   1.000
_cell.length_c   1.000
_cell.angle_alpha   90.00
_cell.angle_beta   90.00
_cell.angle_gamma   90.00
#
_symmetry.space_group_name_H-M   'P 1'
#
loop_
_entity.id
_entity.type
_entity.pdbx_description
1 polymer ?
#
loop_
_entity_poly.entity_id
_entity_poly.type
_entity_poly.pdbx_seq_one_letter_code
_entity_poly.pdbx_strand_id
1 'polypeptide(L)'
;MPNRIEAGIARINEKMKTVSEEKLASLNESLKTDWKDLVEYQKLQSTAFACGKLTFEEAQTLYRIYGGEVPSPEKWDKLSLAEKVIGTQTADELLKIKICDVL
;
A
#
# COMPACT_ATOMS: atom_id res chain seq x y z
N MET A 1 -12.00 12.25 -10.03
CA MET A 1 -12.10 10.78 -10.09
C MET A 1 -11.99 10.25 -8.66
N PRO A 2 -12.77 9.24 -8.25
CA PRO A 2 -12.61 8.65 -6.93
C PRO A 2 -11.21 8.03 -6.79
N ASN A 3 -10.56 8.26 -5.64
CA ASN A 3 -9.24 7.75 -5.32
C ASN A 3 -9.21 6.22 -5.45
N ARG A 4 -8.37 5.68 -6.36
CA ARG A 4 -8.37 4.25 -6.67
C ARG A 4 -7.91 3.38 -5.49
N ILE A 5 -7.07 3.95 -4.62
CA ILE A 5 -6.51 3.29 -3.45
C ILE A 5 -7.61 3.12 -2.40
N GLU A 6 -8.35 4.18 -2.09
CA GLU A 6 -9.49 4.11 -1.15
C GLU A 6 -10.62 3.22 -1.65
N ALA A 7 -10.96 3.31 -2.94
CA ALA A 7 -11.91 2.41 -3.57
C ALA A 7 -11.43 0.94 -3.51
N GLY A 8 -10.14 0.71 -3.66
CA GLY A 8 -9.51 -0.60 -3.46
C GLY A 8 -9.69 -1.13 -2.05
N ILE A 9 -9.39 -0.31 -1.04
CA ILE A 9 -9.52 -0.67 0.38
C ILE A 9 -10.96 -1.08 0.69
N ALA A 10 -11.95 -0.29 0.23
CA ALA A 10 -13.36 -0.60 0.43
C ALA A 10 -13.73 -1.96 -0.20
N ARG A 11 -13.29 -2.24 -1.43
CA ARG A 11 -13.53 -3.53 -2.09
C ARG A 11 -12.89 -4.70 -1.34
N ILE A 12 -11.68 -4.53 -0.80
CA ILE A 12 -11.00 -5.58 -0.04
C ILE A 12 -11.73 -5.84 1.28
N ASN A 13 -12.15 -4.80 2.00
CA ASN A 13 -12.95 -4.94 3.21
C ASN A 13 -14.22 -5.76 2.97
N GLU A 14 -14.94 -5.52 1.87
CA GLU A 14 -16.12 -6.33 1.54
C GLU A 14 -15.76 -7.80 1.25
N LYS A 15 -14.66 -8.05 0.51
CA LYS A 15 -14.19 -9.43 0.26
C LYS A 15 -13.78 -10.15 1.53
N MET A 16 -13.20 -9.46 2.51
CA MET A 16 -12.75 -10.07 3.76
C MET A 16 -13.92 -10.63 4.59
N LYS A 17 -15.12 -10.06 4.47
CA LYS A 17 -16.33 -10.57 5.14
C LYS A 17 -16.69 -12.01 4.73
N THR A 18 -16.23 -12.46 3.57
CA THR A 18 -16.51 -13.81 3.05
C THR A 18 -15.35 -14.78 3.24
N VAL A 19 -14.25 -14.36 3.87
CA VAL A 19 -13.05 -15.17 4.09
C VAL A 19 -12.98 -15.59 5.55
N SER A 20 -12.53 -16.82 5.82
CA SER A 20 -12.40 -17.31 7.19
C SER A 20 -11.34 -16.53 7.99
N GLU A 21 -11.58 -16.37 9.29
CA GLU A 21 -10.67 -15.66 10.19
C GLU A 21 -9.25 -16.24 10.19
N GLU A 22 -9.11 -17.57 10.12
CA GLU A 22 -7.81 -18.25 10.04
C GLU A 22 -7.00 -17.80 8.81
N LYS A 23 -7.65 -17.67 7.65
CA LYS A 23 -7.00 -17.20 6.42
C LYS A 23 -6.64 -15.71 6.52
N LEU A 24 -7.49 -14.91 7.17
CA LEU A 24 -7.20 -13.49 7.39
C LEU A 24 -6.02 -13.30 8.35
N ALA A 25 -5.95 -14.09 9.42
CA ALA A 25 -4.83 -14.08 10.36
C ALA A 25 -3.52 -14.50 9.67
N SER A 26 -3.55 -15.59 8.90
CA SER A 26 -2.40 -16.04 8.12
C SER A 26 -1.94 -14.98 7.10
N LEU A 27 -2.88 -14.33 6.41
CA LEU A 27 -2.58 -13.23 5.50
C LEU A 27 -1.95 -12.04 6.24
N ASN A 28 -2.49 -11.64 7.38
CA ASN A 28 -1.96 -10.54 8.17
C ASN A 28 -0.52 -10.79 8.63
N GLU A 29 -0.21 -12.01 9.06
CA GLU A 29 1.16 -12.42 9.40
C GLU A 29 2.09 -12.39 8.19
N SER A 30 1.63 -12.85 7.02
CA SER A 30 2.43 -12.84 5.78
C SER A 30 2.71 -11.44 5.24
N LEU A 31 1.91 -10.45 5.64
CA LEU A 31 2.06 -9.05 5.24
C LEU A 31 2.83 -8.21 6.26
N LYS A 32 3.47 -8.83 7.25
CA LYS A 32 4.47 -8.14 8.07
C LYS A 32 5.59 -7.63 7.17
N THR A 33 6.12 -6.47 7.54
CA THR A 33 7.14 -5.77 6.77
C THR A 33 8.14 -5.16 7.73
N ASP A 34 9.29 -4.73 7.22
CA ASP A 34 10.31 -4.04 8.00
C ASP A 34 10.47 -2.58 7.57
N TRP A 35 11.36 -1.87 8.26
CA TRP A 35 11.63 -0.47 7.96
C TRP A 35 12.16 -0.26 6.53
N LYS A 36 12.97 -1.19 6.02
CA LYS A 36 13.61 -1.06 4.71
C LYS A 36 12.58 -1.17 3.59
N ASP A 37 11.67 -2.14 3.70
CA ASP A 37 10.58 -2.31 2.75
C ASP A 37 9.65 -1.09 2.72
N LEU A 38 9.27 -0.55 3.89
CA LEU A 38 8.42 0.63 3.96
C LEU A 38 9.07 1.86 3.32
N VAL A 39 10.38 2.06 3.53
CA VAL A 39 11.12 3.13 2.85
C VAL A 39 11.12 2.93 1.34
N GLU A 40 11.27 1.70 0.87
CA GLU A 40 11.23 1.40 -0.56
C GLU A 40 9.84 1.66 -1.16
N TYR A 41 8.78 1.28 -0.45
CA TYR A 41 7.41 1.58 -0.86
C TYR A 41 7.16 3.09 -0.97
N GLN A 42 7.69 3.90 -0.05
CA GLN A 42 7.61 5.37 -0.12
C GLN A 42 8.42 5.96 -1.29
N LYS A 43 9.58 5.39 -1.61
CA LYS A 43 10.34 5.81 -2.81
C LYS A 43 9.59 5.50 -4.09
N LEU A 44 9.01 4.30 -4.20
CA LEU A 44 8.19 3.92 -5.35
C LEU A 44 6.99 4.84 -5.50
N GLN A 45 6.29 5.11 -4.39
CA GLN A 45 5.14 6.02 -4.35
C GLN A 45 5.53 7.45 -4.77
N SER A 46 6.60 8.00 -4.21
CA SER A 46 7.04 9.37 -4.53
C SER A 46 7.52 9.48 -5.97
N THR A 47 8.25 8.49 -6.48
CA THR A 47 8.67 8.42 -7.89
C THR A 47 7.45 8.31 -8.82
N ALA A 48 6.50 7.43 -8.50
CA ALA A 48 5.29 7.26 -9.29
C ALA A 48 4.42 8.52 -9.33
N PHE A 49 4.34 9.25 -8.23
CA PHE A 49 3.69 10.56 -8.21
C PHE A 49 4.43 11.58 -9.10
N ALA A 50 5.76 11.68 -8.97
CA ALA A 50 6.57 12.58 -9.78
C ALA A 50 6.47 12.27 -11.29
N CYS A 51 6.34 11.00 -11.66
CA CYS A 51 6.15 10.54 -13.04
C CYS A 51 4.67 10.59 -13.52
N GLY A 52 3.75 11.16 -12.72
CA GLY A 52 2.33 11.30 -13.09
C GLY A 52 1.52 10.00 -13.12
N LYS A 53 2.03 8.92 -12.50
CA LYS A 53 1.34 7.61 -12.42
C LYS A 53 0.37 7.52 -11.23
N LEU A 54 0.54 8.40 -10.24
CA LEU A 54 -0.37 8.57 -9.12
C LEU A 54 -0.95 9.98 -9.15
N THR A 55 -2.22 10.09 -8.79
CA THR A 55 -2.80 11.38 -8.40
C THR A 55 -2.25 11.81 -7.03
N PHE A 56 -2.42 13.08 -6.68
CA PHE A 56 -1.98 13.61 -5.40
C PHE A 56 -2.67 12.89 -4.22
N GLU A 57 -3.97 12.65 -4.34
CA GLU A 57 -4.77 11.99 -3.33
C GLU A 57 -4.31 10.54 -3.12
N GLU A 58 -4.04 9.81 -4.20
CA GLU A 58 -3.53 8.43 -4.13
C GLU A 58 -2.13 8.40 -3.49
N ALA A 59 -1.26 9.33 -3.87
CA ALA A 59 0.06 9.50 -3.31
C ALA A 59 0.00 9.77 -1.79
N GLN A 60 -0.87 10.67 -1.33
CA GLN A 60 -1.06 10.95 0.09
C GLN A 60 -1.61 9.76 0.87
N THR A 61 -2.61 9.06 0.32
CA THR A 61 -3.16 7.86 0.98
C THR A 61 -2.09 6.80 1.16
N LEU A 62 -1.31 6.52 0.12
CA LEU A 62 -0.20 5.55 0.18
C LEU A 62 0.91 6.00 1.14
N TYR A 63 1.28 7.29 1.12
CA TYR A 63 2.25 7.85 2.06
C TYR A 63 1.85 7.61 3.52
N ARG A 64 0.57 7.83 3.85
CA ARG A 64 0.02 7.53 5.19
C ARG A 64 0.08 6.03 5.50
N ILE A 65 -0.32 5.19 4.56
CA ILE A 65 -0.28 3.72 4.70
C ILE A 65 1.15 3.25 4.96
N TYR A 66 2.15 3.78 4.26
CA TYR A 66 3.55 3.40 4.46
C TYR A 66 4.19 4.02 5.72
N GLY A 67 3.42 4.73 6.56
CA GLY A 67 3.86 5.22 7.87
C GLY A 67 4.25 6.71 7.93
N GLY A 68 4.08 7.43 6.82
CA GLY A 68 4.27 8.87 6.72
C GLY A 68 5.72 9.29 6.95
N GLU A 69 5.93 10.36 7.72
CA GLU A 69 7.26 10.97 7.90
C GLU A 69 8.29 10.04 8.53
N VAL A 70 7.83 9.14 9.40
CA VAL A 70 8.68 8.15 10.07
C VAL A 70 8.07 6.78 9.85
N PRO A 71 8.35 6.12 8.70
CA PRO A 71 7.87 4.77 8.43
C PRO A 71 8.38 3.82 9.51
N SER A 72 7.52 2.95 10.05
CA SER A 72 7.92 1.96 11.04
C SER A 72 7.02 0.73 11.00
N PRO A 73 7.54 -0.47 11.29
CA PRO A 73 6.74 -1.70 11.37
C PRO A 73 5.57 -1.58 12.34
N GLU A 74 5.74 -0.87 13.46
CA GLU A 74 4.69 -0.70 14.47
C GLU A 74 3.52 0.15 13.96
N LYS A 75 3.78 1.11 13.07
CA LYS A 75 2.71 1.87 12.40
C LYS A 75 2.00 1.02 11.37
N TRP A 76 2.76 0.24 10.60
CA TRP A 76 2.21 -0.70 9.63
C TRP A 76 1.30 -1.73 10.29
N ASP A 77 1.74 -2.31 11.41
CA ASP A 77 1.01 -3.36 12.11
C ASP A 77 -0.37 -2.92 12.61
N LYS A 78 -0.53 -1.63 12.93
CA LYS A 78 -1.80 -1.01 13.36
C LYS A 78 -2.79 -0.75 12.22
N LEU A 79 -2.36 -0.87 10.97
CA LEU A 79 -3.25 -0.69 9.82
C LEU A 79 -4.25 -1.83 9.74
N SER A 80 -5.40 -1.55 9.14
CA SER A 80 -6.34 -2.59 8.74
C SER A 80 -5.69 -3.54 7.73
N LEU A 81 -6.12 -4.80 7.73
CA LEU A 81 -5.61 -5.78 6.77
C LEU A 81 -5.86 -5.35 5.31
N ALA A 82 -6.98 -4.66 5.04
CA ALA A 82 -7.28 -4.14 3.71
C ALA A 82 -6.29 -3.06 3.26
N GLU A 83 -5.88 -2.16 4.16
CA GLU A 83 -4.82 -1.18 3.89
C GLU A 83 -3.49 -1.86 3.61
N LYS A 84 -3.11 -2.89 4.40
CA LYS A 84 -1.89 -3.66 4.17
C LYS A 84 -1.90 -4.30 2.78
N VAL A 85 -3.00 -4.99 2.43
CA VAL A 85 -3.13 -5.65 1.12
C VAL A 85 -3.04 -4.64 -0.02
N ILE A 86 -3.78 -3.53 0.03
CA ILE A 86 -3.73 -2.52 -1.03
C ILE A 86 -2.36 -1.86 -1.10
N GLY A 87 -1.74 -1.56 0.04
CA GLY A 87 -0.40 -0.99 0.11
C GLY A 87 0.63 -1.89 -0.56
N THR A 88 0.63 -3.19 -0.23
CA THR A 88 1.55 -4.18 -0.83
C THR A 88 1.25 -4.42 -2.30
N GLN A 89 -0.03 -4.57 -2.70
CA GLN A 89 -0.41 -4.74 -4.11
C GLN A 89 0.01 -3.54 -4.96
N THR A 90 -0.21 -2.33 -4.45
CA THR A 90 0.16 -1.11 -5.18
C THR A 90 1.68 -0.99 -5.30
N ALA A 91 2.44 -1.32 -4.25
CA ALA A 91 3.90 -1.32 -4.33
C ALA A 91 4.43 -2.31 -5.39
N ASP A 92 3.87 -3.53 -5.45
CA ASP A 92 4.21 -4.54 -6.45
C ASP A 92 3.81 -4.10 -7.88
N GLU A 93 2.66 -3.47 -8.05
CA GLU A 93 2.26 -2.85 -9.33
C GLU A 93 3.26 -1.78 -9.76
N LEU A 94 3.64 -0.88 -8.85
CA LEU A 94 4.59 0.19 -9.13
C LEU A 94 5.98 -0.38 -9.49
N LEU A 95 6.44 -1.43 -8.80
CA LEU A 95 7.71 -2.12 -9.13
C LEU A 95 7.73 -2.69 -10.56
N LYS A 96 6.58 -3.17 -11.04
CA LYS A 96 6.46 -3.79 -12.37
C LYS A 96 6.30 -2.76 -13.48
N ILE A 97 5.75 -1.60 -13.17
CA ILE A 97 5.64 -0.49 -14.12
C ILE A 97 7.05 0.08 -14.28
N LYS A 98 7.51 0.30 -15.53
CA LYS A 98 8.64 1.20 -15.76
C LYS A 98 8.18 2.61 -15.38
N ILE A 99 8.35 2.96 -14.10
CA ILE A 99 7.72 4.15 -13.50
C ILE A 99 8.15 5.41 -14.24
N CYS A 100 9.41 5.45 -14.67
CA CYS A 100 9.98 6.45 -15.55
C CYS A 100 11.00 5.79 -16.49
N ASP A 101 10.91 6.04 -17.81
CA ASP A 101 11.94 5.68 -18.81
C ASP A 101 13.08 6.72 -18.89
N VAL A 102 13.22 7.58 -17.87
CA VAL A 102 14.00 8.83 -17.94
C VAL A 102 15.18 8.88 -16.95
N LEU A 103 15.63 7.72 -16.45
CA LEU A 103 16.93 7.62 -15.79
C LEU A 103 17.84 6.65 -16.56
#